data_AF-A0AAW0CMV6-F1
#
_entry.id   AF-A0AAW0CMV6-F1
#
_cell.length_a   1.000
_cell.length_b   1.000
_cell.length_c   1.000
_cell.angle_alpha   90.00
_cell.angle_beta   90.00
_cell.angle_gamma   90.00
#
_symmetry.space_group_name_H-M   'P 1'
#
loop_
_entity.id
_entity.type
_entity.pdbx_description
1 polymer ?
#
loop_
_entity_poly.entity_id
_entity_poly.type
_entity_poly.pdbx_seq_one_letter_code
_entity_poly.pdbx_strand_id
1 'polypeptide(L)'
;MAENRPWTYACALMVSGLVRLVVPFFSSSTTTTTVEEYELPTTNTAPTTTRRFSTIRTYTQNTFVPALKTTFTPLLVIYLLTSLVTYLTRTHGATPLPPDALLDILILTFPRPGDTKTHTSIIQSTLDSFASINNVNVYVYTHAPSSSHAALEALPALYPQVEFTSAPHVLPDAGKYVDAQHLHLASALGWYKQNREKKVKGRWLMLMEDDFPLCPGYGADVLGRTMWILEGNTAVWKGAWIGTGGSGLIFPNTQLPALQHTLLSYAKSDLVPSRKHKPADVVMQDCLLGRENLCLLRSSADTPDATTSPNTIPPAVQADLRTLQTPNKNAERNQILIPSRLSTDHIGGLLSTTANKAQNTDKWRCGWRHVLEGDEGVGVIVV
;
A
#
# COMPACT_ATOMS: atom_id res chain seq x y z
N MET A 1 9.77 17.17 -12.25
CA MET A 1 9.81 17.27 -10.78
C MET A 1 10.05 15.87 -10.26
N ALA A 2 11.23 15.63 -9.69
CA ALA A 2 11.67 14.31 -9.27
C ALA A 2 11.90 14.35 -7.76
N GLU A 3 10.97 13.86 -6.95
CA GLU A 3 11.22 13.64 -5.51
C GLU A 3 10.09 12.85 -4.85
N ASN A 4 10.44 12.20 -3.73
CA ASN A 4 9.65 11.30 -2.88
C ASN A 4 9.69 9.80 -3.21
N ARG A 5 10.84 9.29 -3.69
CA ARG A 5 11.15 7.87 -3.44
C ARG A 5 12.00 7.80 -2.16
N PRO A 6 11.63 7.00 -1.14
CA PRO A 6 12.35 6.95 0.14
C PRO A 6 13.86 6.66 -0.01
N TRP A 7 14.22 5.92 -1.06
CA TRP A 7 15.61 5.63 -1.36
C TRP A 7 16.40 6.85 -1.85
N THR A 8 15.78 7.89 -2.41
CA THR A 8 16.53 9.11 -2.81
C THR A 8 17.04 9.86 -1.58
N TYR A 9 16.31 9.88 -0.47
CA TYR A 9 16.80 10.44 0.80
C TYR A 9 17.90 9.57 1.41
N ALA A 10 17.76 8.25 1.38
CA ALA A 10 18.81 7.34 1.83
C ALA A 10 20.09 7.48 0.98
N CYS A 11 19.97 7.53 -0.34
CA CYS A 11 21.08 7.80 -1.26
C CYS A 11 21.67 9.19 -1.04
N ALA A 12 20.85 10.24 -0.84
CA ALA A 12 21.33 11.59 -0.56
C ALA A 12 22.05 11.67 0.79
N LEU A 13 21.58 10.96 1.83
CA LEU A 13 22.25 10.85 3.12
C LEU A 13 23.57 10.06 3.02
N MET A 14 23.59 8.96 2.26
CA MET A 14 24.82 8.21 1.99
C MET A 14 25.83 9.06 1.22
N VAL A 15 25.39 9.76 0.17
CA VAL A 15 26.23 10.67 -0.63
C VAL A 15 26.70 11.84 0.23
N SER A 16 25.84 12.45 1.05
CA SER A 16 26.21 13.53 1.97
C SER A 16 27.20 13.06 3.03
N GLY A 17 27.01 11.85 3.57
CA GLY A 17 27.95 11.19 4.48
C GLY A 17 29.30 10.92 3.82
N LEU A 18 29.30 10.38 2.59
CA LEU A 18 30.51 10.18 1.78
C LEU A 18 31.23 11.49 1.48
N VAL A 19 30.50 12.53 1.06
CA VAL A 19 31.06 13.87 0.80
C VAL A 19 31.66 14.45 2.07
N ARG A 20 30.98 14.36 3.23
CA ARG A 20 31.55 14.84 4.51
C ARG A 20 32.77 14.05 4.98
N LEU A 21 32.83 12.75 4.67
CA LEU A 21 34.01 11.93 4.93
C LEU A 21 35.17 12.30 3.99
N VAL A 22 34.88 12.75 2.77
CA VAL A 22 35.88 13.03 1.72
C VAL A 22 36.37 14.49 1.73
N VAL A 23 35.53 15.46 2.07
CA VAL A 23 35.86 16.91 2.09
C VAL A 23 37.08 17.27 2.95
N PRO A 24 37.28 16.71 4.17
CA PRO A 24 38.47 16.99 4.97
C PRO A 24 39.80 16.59 4.29
N PHE A 25 39.74 15.65 3.34
CA PHE A 25 40.92 15.19 2.60
C PHE A 25 41.33 16.14 1.47
N PHE A 26 40.40 16.94 0.94
CA PHE A 26 40.70 17.92 -0.11
C PHE A 26 41.00 19.32 0.44
N SER A 27 40.58 19.63 1.67
CA SER A 27 40.81 20.94 2.30
C SER A 27 42.18 21.10 2.97
N SER A 28 43.10 20.15 2.83
CA SER A 28 44.44 20.23 3.46
C SER A 28 45.49 21.00 2.66
N SER A 29 45.10 21.66 1.55
CA SER A 29 45.93 22.61 0.81
C SER A 29 45.60 24.05 1.20
N THR A 30 45.58 24.37 2.50
CA THR A 30 45.80 25.76 2.90
C THR A 30 47.29 26.04 2.71
N THR A 31 47.63 26.52 1.52
CA THR A 31 48.88 27.22 1.24
C THR A 31 49.01 28.30 2.30
N THR A 32 49.92 28.11 3.25
CA THR A 32 50.35 29.16 4.15
C THR A 32 51.00 30.22 3.27
N THR A 33 50.22 31.19 2.78
CA THR A 33 50.76 32.44 2.27
C THR A 33 51.45 33.11 3.44
N THR A 34 52.77 32.96 3.50
CA THR A 34 53.65 33.76 4.32
C THR A 34 53.45 35.21 3.90
N VAL A 35 52.65 35.95 4.68
CA VAL A 35 52.71 37.40 4.68
C VAL A 35 54.04 37.74 5.33
N GLU A 36 54.96 38.22 4.51
CA GLU A 36 56.27 38.70 4.92
C GLU A 36 56.06 40.03 5.66
N GLU A 37 55.87 39.95 6.97
CA GLU A 37 55.83 41.10 7.87
C GLU A 37 57.27 41.49 8.22
N TYR A 38 57.67 42.66 7.75
CA TYR A 38 58.97 43.27 8.04
C TYR A 38 58.96 43.78 9.50
N GLU A 39 59.54 43.02 10.43
CA GLU A 39 59.82 43.51 11.79
C GLU A 39 61.31 43.74 12.02
N LEU A 40 61.60 44.92 12.59
CA LEU A 40 62.90 45.40 13.03
C LEU A 40 63.50 44.54 14.16
N PRO A 41 64.83 44.55 14.33
CA PRO A 41 65.50 43.73 15.34
C PRO A 41 65.38 44.38 16.73
N THR A 42 64.67 43.72 17.64
CA THR A 42 64.86 43.93 19.08
C THR A 42 65.17 42.63 19.80
N THR A 43 66.38 42.61 20.34
CA THR A 43 66.89 41.75 21.39
C THR A 43 65.91 41.65 22.55
N ASN A 44 65.42 40.45 22.87
CA ASN A 44 65.72 39.78 24.14
C ASN A 44 65.10 38.38 24.23
N THR A 45 65.94 37.50 24.73
CA THR A 45 65.77 36.08 25.09
C THR A 45 64.56 35.76 25.96
N ALA A 46 63.77 34.77 25.52
CA ALA A 46 63.04 33.85 26.39
C ALA A 46 62.94 32.47 25.72
N PRO A 47 63.12 31.36 26.46
CA PRO A 47 63.14 30.02 25.89
C PRO A 47 61.72 29.54 25.55
N THR A 48 61.38 29.56 24.27
CA THR A 48 60.14 29.01 23.75
C THR A 48 60.24 27.49 23.73
N THR A 49 59.47 26.83 24.59
CA THR A 49 59.34 25.37 24.62
C THR A 49 58.52 24.95 23.39
N THR A 50 59.21 24.59 22.30
CA THR A 50 58.62 23.98 21.09
C THR A 50 57.99 22.64 21.45
N ARG A 51 56.69 22.67 21.72
CA ARG A 51 55.85 21.50 22.01
C ARG A 51 55.74 20.64 20.74
N ARG A 52 56.31 19.42 20.81
CA ARG A 52 56.21 18.35 19.80
C ARG A 52 54.75 17.97 19.50
N PHE A 53 54.08 18.68 18.61
CA PHE A 53 52.78 18.25 18.04
C PHE A 53 52.92 17.61 16.64
N SER A 54 54.13 17.55 16.05
CA SER A 54 54.33 17.04 14.69
C SER A 54 54.19 15.51 14.57
N THR A 55 54.46 14.75 15.63
CA THR A 55 54.48 13.27 15.55
C THR A 55 53.09 12.63 15.41
N ILE A 56 52.05 13.27 15.96
CA ILE A 56 50.68 12.72 15.95
C ILE A 56 50.06 12.85 14.56
N ARG A 57 50.34 13.94 13.83
CA ARG A 57 49.81 14.21 12.48
C ARG A 57 50.38 13.23 11.45
N THR A 58 51.67 12.93 11.54
CA THR A 58 52.33 11.98 10.64
C THR A 58 51.86 10.55 10.87
N TYR A 59 51.65 10.15 12.14
CA TYR A 59 51.14 8.82 12.46
C TYR A 59 49.68 8.61 12.02
N THR A 60 48.82 9.62 12.20
CA THR A 60 47.42 9.55 11.76
C THR A 60 47.30 9.54 10.24
N GLN A 61 48.07 10.34 9.51
CA GLN A 61 48.00 10.38 8.04
C GLN A 61 48.62 9.14 7.37
N ASN A 62 49.75 8.63 7.86
CA ASN A 62 50.48 7.57 7.15
C ASN A 62 50.09 6.15 7.57
N THR A 63 49.46 5.96 8.73
CA THR A 63 49.16 4.61 9.27
C THR A 63 47.67 4.37 9.43
N PHE A 64 46.94 5.33 10.02
CA PHE A 64 45.52 5.14 10.31
C PHE A 64 44.64 5.23 9.05
N VAL A 65 44.90 6.20 8.17
CA VAL A 65 44.11 6.39 6.94
C VAL A 65 44.26 5.22 5.95
N PRO A 66 45.47 4.69 5.67
CA PRO A 66 45.59 3.52 4.81
C PRO A 66 44.94 2.29 5.42
N ALA A 67 45.14 2.04 6.72
CA ALA A 67 44.53 0.90 7.42
C ALA A 67 43.00 0.94 7.37
N LEU A 68 42.40 2.12 7.60
CA LEU A 68 40.95 2.33 7.50
C LEU A 68 40.46 2.09 6.05
N LYS A 69 41.17 2.57 5.03
CA LYS A 69 40.79 2.31 3.63
C LYS A 69 40.89 0.83 3.26
N THR A 70 41.97 0.15 3.68
CA THR A 70 42.18 -1.26 3.34
C THR A 70 41.24 -2.21 4.06
N THR A 71 40.67 -1.82 5.20
CA THR A 71 39.76 -2.68 5.99
C THR A 71 38.29 -2.28 5.87
N PHE A 72 37.98 -1.00 5.94
CA PHE A 72 36.60 -0.52 5.99
C PHE A 72 35.92 -0.51 4.61
N THR A 73 36.66 -0.18 3.55
CA THR A 73 36.13 -0.19 2.18
C THR A 73 35.68 -1.60 1.74
N PRO A 74 36.49 -2.67 1.88
CA PRO A 74 36.01 -4.00 1.50
C PRO A 74 34.87 -4.50 2.40
N LEU A 75 34.89 -4.20 3.70
CA LEU A 75 33.77 -4.57 4.58
C LEU A 75 32.46 -3.85 4.21
N LEU A 76 32.54 -2.57 3.87
CA LEU A 76 31.37 -1.81 3.39
C LEU A 76 30.87 -2.35 2.05
N VAL A 77 31.77 -2.64 1.11
CA VAL A 77 31.41 -3.22 -0.18
C VAL A 77 30.79 -4.61 0.00
N ILE A 78 31.37 -5.46 0.84
CA ILE A 78 30.81 -6.77 1.18
C ILE A 78 29.43 -6.61 1.82
N TYR A 79 29.27 -5.70 2.78
CA TYR A 79 27.97 -5.44 3.42
C TYR A 79 26.91 -4.95 2.43
N LEU A 80 27.27 -4.03 1.54
CA LEU A 80 26.37 -3.53 0.50
C LEU A 80 26.04 -4.62 -0.52
N LEU A 81 27.02 -5.43 -0.92
CA LEU A 81 26.80 -6.55 -1.84
C LEU A 81 25.97 -7.65 -1.20
N THR A 82 26.20 -8.03 0.07
CA THR A 82 25.38 -9.03 0.75
C THR A 82 23.98 -8.51 1.02
N SER A 83 23.81 -7.22 1.35
CA SER A 83 22.49 -6.60 1.48
C SER A 83 21.75 -6.56 0.15
N LEU A 84 22.44 -6.20 -0.94
CA LEU A 84 21.89 -6.17 -2.29
C LEU A 84 21.56 -7.58 -2.79
N VAL A 85 22.45 -8.55 -2.62
CA VAL A 85 22.20 -9.95 -2.95
C VAL A 85 21.03 -10.46 -2.14
N THR A 86 20.99 -10.24 -0.82
CA THR A 86 19.86 -10.64 0.03
C THR A 86 18.56 -9.99 -0.45
N TYR A 87 18.59 -8.71 -0.83
CA TYR A 87 17.43 -8.01 -1.38
C TYR A 87 16.98 -8.60 -2.72
N LEU A 88 17.92 -8.90 -3.62
CA LEU A 88 17.64 -9.43 -4.96
C LEU A 88 17.26 -10.92 -4.94
N THR A 89 17.85 -11.72 -4.04
CA THR A 89 17.55 -13.15 -3.88
C THR A 89 16.32 -13.39 -3.01
N ARG A 90 15.87 -12.37 -2.28
CA ARG A 90 14.57 -12.38 -1.62
C ARG A 90 13.47 -12.10 -2.65
N THR A 91 13.45 -12.89 -3.72
CA THR A 91 12.18 -13.23 -4.37
C THR A 91 11.48 -14.17 -3.42
N HIS A 92 10.93 -13.63 -2.33
CA HIS A 92 9.97 -14.40 -1.55
C HIS A 92 8.86 -14.74 -2.53
N GLY A 93 8.70 -16.05 -2.80
CA GLY A 93 7.52 -16.50 -3.52
C GLY A 93 6.29 -15.95 -2.80
N ALA A 94 5.26 -15.59 -3.54
CA ALA A 94 4.04 -15.05 -2.95
C ALA A 94 3.54 -15.99 -1.86
N THR A 95 3.34 -15.46 -0.65
CA THR A 95 2.68 -16.22 0.43
C THR A 95 1.35 -16.75 -0.11
N PRO A 96 1.12 -18.08 -0.13
CA PRO A 96 -0.15 -18.62 -0.62
C PRO A 96 -1.28 -18.18 0.30
N LEU A 97 -2.50 -18.08 -0.25
CA LEU A 97 -3.68 -17.89 0.59
C LEU A 97 -3.84 -19.06 1.58
N PRO A 98 -4.41 -18.82 2.78
CA PRO A 98 -4.78 -19.91 3.67
C PRO A 98 -5.65 -20.94 2.94
N PRO A 99 -5.49 -22.26 3.19
CA PRO A 99 -6.21 -23.30 2.46
C PRO A 99 -7.75 -23.12 2.50
N ASP A 100 -8.26 -22.63 3.63
CA ASP A 100 -9.68 -22.40 3.86
C ASP A 100 -10.13 -20.95 3.60
N ALA A 101 -9.19 -20.06 3.25
CA ALA A 101 -9.51 -18.67 2.93
C ALA A 101 -10.14 -18.58 1.54
N LEU A 102 -11.47 -18.56 1.51
CA LEU A 102 -12.20 -18.24 0.29
C LEU A 102 -12.32 -16.71 0.18
N LEU A 103 -11.54 -16.15 -0.73
CA LEU A 103 -11.58 -14.73 -1.08
C LEU A 103 -12.30 -14.55 -2.42
N ASP A 104 -13.35 -13.76 -2.41
CA ASP A 104 -13.97 -13.28 -3.64
C ASP A 104 -13.47 -11.87 -3.94
N ILE A 105 -13.12 -11.61 -5.19
CA ILE A 105 -12.64 -10.31 -5.67
C ILE A 105 -13.71 -9.75 -6.61
N LEU A 106 -14.33 -8.66 -6.21
CA LEU A 106 -15.31 -7.93 -7.01
C LEU A 106 -14.65 -6.70 -7.63
N ILE A 107 -14.31 -6.82 -8.90
CA ILE A 107 -13.73 -5.76 -9.73
C ILE A 107 -14.87 -4.91 -10.30
N LEU A 108 -14.87 -3.64 -9.95
CA LEU A 108 -15.82 -2.64 -10.41
C LEU A 108 -15.26 -1.97 -11.66
N THR A 109 -16.05 -1.95 -12.72
CA THR A 109 -15.69 -1.30 -13.98
C THR A 109 -16.81 -0.41 -14.48
N PHE A 110 -16.45 0.64 -15.19
CA PHE A 110 -17.38 1.55 -15.83
C PHE A 110 -16.83 1.95 -17.22
N PRO A 111 -17.69 2.17 -18.22
CA PRO A 111 -17.24 2.65 -19.53
C PRO A 111 -16.37 3.91 -19.39
N ARG A 112 -15.19 3.88 -20.01
CA ARG A 112 -14.28 5.03 -20.07
C ARG A 112 -14.37 5.69 -21.44
N PRO A 113 -14.23 7.02 -21.53
CA PRO A 113 -13.97 7.66 -22.81
C PRO A 113 -12.60 7.22 -23.35
N GLY A 114 -12.51 6.95 -24.65
CA GLY A 114 -11.25 6.59 -25.31
C GLY A 114 -11.37 5.35 -26.19
N ASP A 115 -10.22 4.82 -26.59
CA ASP A 115 -10.11 3.61 -27.42
C ASP A 115 -10.39 2.35 -26.59
N THR A 116 -11.32 1.51 -27.07
CA THR A 116 -11.70 0.23 -26.46
C THR A 116 -10.48 -0.63 -26.16
N LYS A 117 -9.48 -0.68 -27.05
CA LYS A 117 -8.27 -1.48 -26.84
C LYS A 117 -7.51 -1.05 -25.58
N THR A 118 -7.45 0.25 -25.30
CA THR A 118 -6.75 0.77 -24.12
C THR A 118 -7.51 0.41 -22.84
N HIS A 119 -8.84 0.56 -22.83
CA HIS A 119 -9.66 0.14 -21.69
C HIS A 119 -9.56 -1.38 -21.46
N THR A 120 -9.69 -2.19 -22.51
CA THR A 120 -9.49 -3.64 -22.44
C THR A 120 -8.13 -3.99 -21.83
N SER A 121 -7.05 -3.33 -22.26
CA SER A 121 -5.70 -3.59 -21.73
C SER A 121 -5.56 -3.24 -20.24
N ILE A 122 -6.24 -2.20 -19.76
CA ILE A 122 -6.25 -1.83 -18.34
C ILE A 122 -6.97 -2.90 -17.52
N ILE A 123 -8.16 -3.33 -17.94
CA ILE A 123 -8.91 -4.38 -17.24
C ILE A 123 -8.12 -5.70 -17.26
N GLN A 124 -7.51 -6.05 -18.41
CA GLN A 124 -6.64 -7.24 -18.53
C GLN A 124 -5.49 -7.19 -17.55
N SER A 125 -4.79 -6.05 -17.44
CA SER A 125 -3.68 -5.90 -16.51
C SER A 125 -4.11 -6.19 -15.07
N THR A 126 -5.28 -5.68 -14.67
CA THR A 126 -5.87 -5.95 -13.36
C THR A 126 -6.23 -7.43 -13.21
N LEU A 127 -6.94 -8.02 -14.17
CA LEU A 127 -7.34 -9.43 -14.14
C LEU A 127 -6.14 -10.39 -14.09
N ASP A 128 -5.14 -10.17 -14.94
CA ASP A 128 -3.92 -10.98 -15.00
C ASP A 128 -3.19 -10.99 -13.66
N SER A 129 -3.19 -9.86 -12.94
CA SER A 129 -2.55 -9.76 -11.62
C SER A 129 -3.22 -10.64 -10.54
N PHE A 130 -4.49 -11.00 -10.71
CA PHE A 130 -5.24 -11.87 -9.81
C PHE A 130 -5.43 -13.30 -10.35
N ALA A 131 -5.37 -13.50 -11.67
CA ALA A 131 -5.66 -14.78 -12.32
C ALA A 131 -4.72 -15.92 -11.89
N SER A 132 -3.50 -15.61 -11.47
CA SER A 132 -2.52 -16.59 -11.00
C SER A 132 -2.68 -16.97 -9.52
N ILE A 133 -3.60 -16.34 -8.79
CA ILE A 133 -3.77 -16.59 -7.36
C ILE A 133 -4.73 -17.77 -7.19
N ASN A 134 -4.28 -18.82 -6.51
CA ASN A 134 -5.14 -19.96 -6.19
C ASN A 134 -6.16 -19.57 -5.11
N ASN A 135 -7.32 -20.22 -5.10
CA ASN A 135 -8.38 -20.03 -4.09
C ASN A 135 -9.02 -18.63 -4.07
N VAL A 136 -8.98 -17.90 -5.19
CA VAL A 136 -9.79 -16.69 -5.39
C VAL A 136 -10.85 -16.93 -6.44
N ASN A 137 -12.04 -16.35 -6.24
CA ASN A 137 -13.00 -16.19 -7.33
C ASN A 137 -13.02 -14.72 -7.73
N VAL A 138 -13.03 -14.45 -9.04
CA VAL A 138 -13.00 -13.08 -9.56
C VAL A 138 -14.30 -12.80 -10.30
N TYR A 139 -14.90 -11.67 -9.96
CA TYR A 139 -16.13 -11.15 -10.56
C TYR A 139 -15.85 -9.77 -11.12
N VAL A 140 -16.31 -9.49 -12.34
CA VAL A 140 -16.27 -8.16 -12.94
C VAL A 140 -17.69 -7.63 -13.03
N TYR A 141 -17.95 -6.53 -12.34
CA TYR A 141 -19.26 -5.91 -12.24
C TYR A 141 -19.27 -4.51 -12.83
N THR A 142 -20.30 -4.24 -13.63
CA THR A 142 -20.67 -2.89 -14.03
C THR A 142 -22.17 -2.65 -13.83
N HIS A 143 -22.51 -1.41 -13.51
CA HIS A 143 -23.91 -0.94 -13.51
C HIS A 143 -24.27 -0.27 -14.85
N ALA A 144 -23.31 -0.09 -15.76
CA ALA A 144 -23.61 0.36 -17.11
C ALA A 144 -24.24 -0.79 -17.91
N PRO A 145 -25.16 -0.53 -18.86
CA PRO A 145 -25.60 -1.53 -19.82
C PRO A 145 -24.41 -2.18 -20.52
N SER A 146 -24.44 -3.50 -20.76
CA SER A 146 -23.35 -4.20 -21.45
C SER A 146 -23.04 -3.59 -22.82
N SER A 147 -24.07 -3.14 -23.54
CA SER A 147 -23.95 -2.50 -24.84
C SER A 147 -23.18 -1.17 -24.83
N SER A 148 -22.98 -0.54 -23.67
CA SER A 148 -22.15 0.67 -23.54
C SER A 148 -20.74 0.39 -23.02
N HIS A 149 -20.39 -0.89 -22.79
CA HIS A 149 -19.10 -1.30 -22.26
C HIS A 149 -18.42 -2.32 -23.18
N ALA A 150 -17.90 -1.83 -24.31
CA ALA A 150 -17.30 -2.68 -25.35
C ALA A 150 -16.15 -3.59 -24.85
N ALA A 151 -15.43 -3.18 -23.81
CA ALA A 151 -14.38 -4.03 -23.23
C ALA A 151 -14.96 -5.30 -22.58
N LEU A 152 -16.18 -5.23 -22.04
CA LEU A 152 -16.86 -6.35 -21.39
C LEU A 152 -17.36 -7.41 -22.38
N GLU A 153 -17.43 -7.11 -23.67
CA GLU A 153 -17.78 -8.10 -24.70
C GLU A 153 -16.58 -8.98 -25.07
N ALA A 154 -15.37 -8.42 -25.07
CA ALA A 154 -14.16 -9.11 -25.51
C ALA A 154 -13.51 -9.98 -24.42
N LEU A 155 -13.59 -9.56 -23.16
CA LEU A 155 -12.89 -10.20 -22.04
C LEU A 155 -13.42 -11.59 -21.62
N PRO A 156 -14.73 -11.89 -21.65
CA PRO A 156 -15.24 -13.19 -21.19
C PRO A 156 -14.61 -14.38 -21.93
N ALA A 157 -14.27 -14.22 -23.21
CA ALA A 157 -13.61 -15.27 -23.99
C ALA A 157 -12.16 -15.53 -23.54
N LEU A 158 -11.49 -14.52 -22.98
CA LEU A 158 -10.10 -14.61 -22.52
C LEU A 158 -9.99 -15.10 -21.08
N TYR A 159 -11.03 -14.90 -20.27
CA TYR A 159 -11.06 -15.25 -18.85
C TYR A 159 -12.31 -16.09 -18.52
N PRO A 160 -12.40 -17.35 -18.99
CA PRO A 160 -13.57 -18.21 -18.77
C PRO A 160 -13.82 -18.52 -17.29
N GLN A 161 -12.81 -18.35 -16.43
CA GLN A 161 -12.89 -18.52 -14.98
C GLN A 161 -13.44 -17.28 -14.25
N VAL A 162 -13.60 -16.15 -14.94
CA VAL A 162 -14.07 -14.87 -14.38
C VAL A 162 -15.53 -14.67 -14.75
N GLU A 163 -16.37 -14.33 -13.78
CA GLU A 163 -17.78 -14.02 -14.04
C GLU A 163 -17.93 -12.53 -14.34
N PHE A 164 -18.38 -12.21 -15.55
CA PHE A 164 -18.67 -10.85 -15.98
C PHE A 164 -20.16 -10.57 -15.85
N THR A 165 -20.53 -9.43 -15.27
CA THR A 165 -21.94 -9.04 -15.13
C THR A 165 -22.14 -7.55 -15.36
N SER A 166 -23.17 -7.26 -16.14
CA SER A 166 -23.80 -5.94 -16.24
C SER A 166 -25.16 -6.01 -15.59
N ALA A 167 -25.38 -5.25 -14.53
CA ALA A 167 -26.66 -5.17 -13.84
C ALA A 167 -27.02 -3.70 -13.60
N PRO A 168 -27.71 -3.06 -14.55
CA PRO A 168 -28.17 -1.69 -14.38
C PRO A 168 -29.11 -1.58 -13.18
N HIS A 169 -29.16 -0.39 -12.58
CA HIS A 169 -29.94 -0.14 -11.37
C HIS A 169 -31.41 -0.54 -11.54
N VAL A 170 -31.87 -1.44 -10.68
CA VAL A 170 -33.30 -1.66 -10.43
C VAL A 170 -33.62 -1.12 -9.03
N LEU A 171 -33.23 0.12 -8.76
CA LEU A 171 -33.65 0.79 -7.53
C LEU A 171 -34.87 1.66 -7.85
N PRO A 172 -36.01 1.41 -7.17
CA PRO A 172 -37.12 2.36 -7.18
C PRO A 172 -36.58 3.73 -6.76
N ASP A 173 -37.01 4.78 -7.46
CA ASP A 173 -36.67 6.17 -7.15
C ASP A 173 -35.23 6.63 -7.47
N ALA A 174 -34.62 6.16 -8.56
CA ALA A 174 -33.31 6.65 -9.03
C ALA A 174 -33.19 8.20 -9.05
N GLY A 175 -34.28 8.92 -9.31
CA GLY A 175 -34.34 10.38 -9.29
C GLY A 175 -34.23 11.06 -7.91
N LYS A 176 -34.23 10.29 -6.80
CA LYS A 176 -34.06 10.80 -5.42
C LYS A 176 -32.61 10.74 -4.92
N TYR A 177 -31.70 10.16 -5.70
CA TYR A 177 -30.30 10.02 -5.31
C TYR A 177 -29.47 11.11 -5.98
N VAL A 178 -28.76 11.90 -5.18
CA VAL A 178 -27.92 13.02 -5.65
C VAL A 178 -26.50 12.58 -5.96
N ASP A 179 -26.07 11.46 -5.37
CA ASP A 179 -24.74 10.90 -5.58
C ASP A 179 -24.84 9.48 -6.16
N ALA A 180 -24.55 9.42 -7.46
CA ALA A 180 -24.53 8.19 -8.22
C ALA A 180 -23.47 7.20 -7.71
N GLN A 181 -22.31 7.66 -7.20
CA GLN A 181 -21.22 6.76 -6.83
C GLN A 181 -21.58 5.87 -5.63
N HIS A 182 -22.21 6.45 -4.59
CA HIS A 182 -22.70 5.69 -3.45
C HIS A 182 -23.75 4.65 -3.88
N LEU A 183 -24.66 5.05 -4.77
CA LEU A 183 -25.70 4.18 -5.31
C LEU A 183 -25.12 3.02 -6.13
N HIS A 184 -24.10 3.32 -6.96
CA HIS A 184 -23.41 2.36 -7.80
C HIS A 184 -22.75 1.28 -6.96
N LEU A 185 -22.01 1.69 -5.94
CA LEU A 185 -21.33 0.77 -5.04
C LEU A 185 -22.32 -0.04 -4.19
N ALA A 186 -23.36 0.59 -3.66
CA ALA A 186 -24.43 -0.12 -2.94
C ALA A 186 -25.13 -1.17 -3.81
N SER A 187 -25.32 -0.87 -5.10
CA SER A 187 -25.93 -1.80 -6.06
C SER A 187 -25.01 -2.99 -6.34
N ALA A 188 -23.70 -2.75 -6.49
CA ALA A 188 -22.72 -3.81 -6.67
C ALA A 188 -22.70 -4.77 -5.46
N LEU A 189 -22.70 -4.23 -4.24
CA LEU A 189 -22.78 -5.03 -3.01
C LEU A 189 -24.10 -5.79 -2.91
N GLY A 190 -25.21 -5.17 -3.32
CA GLY A 190 -26.53 -5.81 -3.37
C GLY A 190 -26.58 -6.97 -4.35
N TRP A 191 -26.07 -6.78 -5.57
CA TRP A 191 -25.94 -7.82 -6.58
C TRP A 191 -25.09 -8.99 -6.07
N TYR A 192 -23.92 -8.68 -5.51
CA TYR A 192 -23.02 -9.68 -4.97
C TYR A 192 -23.69 -10.51 -3.87
N LYS A 193 -24.39 -9.84 -2.93
CA LYS A 193 -25.15 -10.49 -1.86
C LYS A 193 -26.24 -11.43 -2.41
N GLN A 194 -27.00 -11.01 -3.42
CA GLN A 194 -28.08 -11.81 -4.00
C GLN A 194 -27.57 -13.05 -4.74
N ASN A 195 -26.42 -12.95 -5.39
CA ASN A 195 -25.83 -14.08 -6.12
C ASN A 195 -25.03 -15.01 -5.22
N ARG A 196 -24.75 -14.59 -3.98
CA ARG A 196 -23.95 -15.37 -3.03
C ARG A 196 -24.53 -16.73 -2.69
N GLU A 197 -25.82 -16.79 -2.44
CA GLU A 197 -26.48 -18.04 -2.08
C GLU A 197 -26.42 -19.11 -3.20
N LYS A 198 -26.12 -18.70 -4.44
CA LYS A 198 -26.12 -19.59 -5.61
C LYS A 198 -24.71 -19.94 -6.10
N LYS A 199 -23.78 -19.01 -6.01
CA LYS A 199 -22.48 -19.10 -6.70
C LYS A 199 -21.29 -18.67 -5.86
N VAL A 200 -21.47 -17.65 -5.03
CA VAL A 200 -20.35 -16.97 -4.36
C VAL A 200 -20.08 -17.62 -3.02
N LYS A 201 -18.86 -18.13 -2.82
CA LYS A 201 -18.52 -19.01 -1.68
C LYS A 201 -17.58 -18.37 -0.67
N GLY A 202 -17.03 -17.19 -0.96
CA GLY A 202 -16.09 -16.51 -0.09
C GLY A 202 -16.63 -16.26 1.29
N ARG A 203 -15.70 -16.24 2.25
CA ARG A 203 -15.91 -15.64 3.56
C ARG A 203 -15.63 -14.14 3.49
N TRP A 204 -14.67 -13.75 2.66
CA TRP A 204 -14.20 -12.38 2.47
C TRP A 204 -14.54 -11.89 1.08
N LEU A 205 -14.83 -10.61 1.00
CA LEU A 205 -14.95 -9.86 -0.26
C LEU A 205 -13.84 -8.82 -0.30
N MET A 206 -13.11 -8.79 -1.40
CA MET A 206 -12.21 -7.71 -1.77
C MET A 206 -12.86 -6.87 -2.87
N LEU A 207 -13.06 -5.58 -2.62
CA LEU A 207 -13.44 -4.62 -3.64
C LEU A 207 -12.22 -4.09 -4.37
N MET A 208 -12.33 -3.99 -5.69
CA MET A 208 -11.26 -3.51 -6.54
C MET A 208 -11.82 -2.68 -7.68
N GLU A 209 -11.15 -1.61 -8.09
CA GLU A 209 -11.43 -0.94 -9.36
C GLU A 209 -10.61 -1.60 -10.49
N ASP A 210 -11.11 -1.55 -11.72
CA ASP A 210 -10.53 -2.26 -12.86
C ASP A 210 -9.17 -1.74 -13.36
N ASP A 211 -8.58 -0.74 -12.69
CA ASP A 211 -7.30 -0.12 -13.01
C ASP A 211 -6.29 -0.11 -11.85
N PHE A 212 -6.44 -1.07 -10.93
CA PHE A 212 -5.54 -1.32 -9.81
C PHE A 212 -5.00 -2.77 -9.79
N PRO A 213 -4.17 -3.17 -10.78
CA PRO A 213 -3.46 -4.44 -10.70
C PRO A 213 -2.61 -4.54 -9.43
N LEU A 214 -2.39 -5.77 -8.95
CA LEU A 214 -1.39 -6.02 -7.91
C LEU A 214 0.00 -5.61 -8.38
N CYS A 215 0.78 -5.08 -7.45
CA CYS A 215 2.15 -4.69 -7.70
C CYS A 215 3.02 -5.89 -8.09
N PRO A 216 3.75 -5.82 -9.21
CA PRO A 216 4.66 -6.89 -9.61
C PRO A 216 5.67 -7.21 -8.51
N GLY A 217 5.90 -8.50 -8.28
CA GLY A 217 6.90 -9.00 -7.33
C GLY A 217 6.42 -9.14 -5.88
N TYR A 218 5.56 -8.25 -5.36
CA TYR A 218 5.16 -8.28 -3.94
C TYR A 218 3.66 -8.16 -3.67
N GLY A 219 2.84 -7.72 -4.63
CA GLY A 219 1.40 -7.50 -4.37
C GLY A 219 0.66 -8.77 -3.96
N ALA A 220 0.94 -9.88 -4.62
CA ALA A 220 0.37 -11.19 -4.26
C ALA A 220 0.86 -11.70 -2.90
N ASP A 221 2.12 -11.45 -2.53
CA ASP A 221 2.65 -11.80 -1.21
C ASP A 221 1.93 -11.04 -0.09
N VAL A 222 1.74 -9.73 -0.28
CA VAL A 222 1.02 -8.88 0.66
C VAL A 222 -0.42 -9.37 0.82
N LEU A 223 -1.13 -9.64 -0.27
CA LEU A 223 -2.48 -10.20 -0.21
C LEU A 223 -2.51 -11.52 0.55
N GLY A 224 -1.58 -12.43 0.26
CA GLY A 224 -1.40 -13.69 0.98
C GLY A 224 -1.28 -13.50 2.50
N ARG A 225 -0.31 -12.68 2.91
CA ARG A 225 -0.05 -12.39 4.34
C ARG A 225 -1.24 -11.72 5.01
N THR A 226 -1.88 -10.76 4.34
CA THR A 226 -3.10 -10.12 4.83
C THR A 226 -4.18 -11.14 5.12
N MET A 227 -4.45 -12.06 4.19
CA MET A 227 -5.50 -13.07 4.37
C MET A 227 -5.19 -14.06 5.49
N TRP A 228 -3.93 -14.44 5.68
CA TRP A 228 -3.51 -15.25 6.84
C TRP A 228 -3.80 -14.56 8.18
N ILE A 229 -3.52 -13.26 8.29
CA ILE A 229 -3.75 -12.52 9.53
C ILE A 229 -5.25 -12.33 9.77
N LEU A 230 -6.02 -12.04 8.70
CA LEU A 230 -7.47 -11.91 8.78
C LEU A 230 -8.13 -13.21 9.25
N GLU A 231 -7.83 -14.35 8.62
CA GLU A 231 -8.38 -15.65 9.03
C GLU A 231 -7.95 -16.07 10.44
N GLY A 232 -6.71 -15.75 10.83
CA GLY A 232 -6.17 -16.12 12.13
C GLY A 232 -6.80 -15.39 13.31
N ASN A 233 -7.45 -14.23 13.10
CA ASN A 233 -8.05 -13.45 14.19
C ASN A 233 -9.20 -12.53 13.72
N THR A 234 -10.34 -13.11 13.34
CA THR A 234 -11.53 -12.35 12.94
C THR A 234 -12.24 -11.61 14.08
N ALA A 235 -11.90 -11.93 15.34
CA ALA A 235 -12.42 -11.19 16.48
C ALA A 235 -11.87 -9.76 16.49
N VAL A 236 -10.57 -9.62 16.24
CA VAL A 236 -9.85 -8.33 16.21
C VAL A 236 -10.00 -7.62 14.87
N TRP A 237 -9.70 -8.31 13.76
CA TRP A 237 -9.64 -7.67 12.44
C TRP A 237 -11.00 -7.70 11.75
N LYS A 238 -11.54 -6.52 11.43
CA LYS A 238 -12.80 -6.36 10.69
C LYS A 238 -12.61 -6.28 9.19
N GLY A 239 -11.37 -6.16 8.74
CA GLY A 239 -11.03 -6.07 7.32
C GLY A 239 -9.58 -5.68 7.11
N ALA A 240 -9.24 -5.46 5.85
CA ALA A 240 -7.95 -4.93 5.44
C ALA A 240 -8.13 -3.94 4.29
N TRP A 241 -7.10 -3.14 4.04
CA TRP A 241 -7.02 -2.27 2.89
C TRP A 241 -5.60 -2.29 2.35
N ILE A 242 -5.41 -2.96 1.21
CA ILE A 242 -4.09 -3.21 0.62
C ILE A 242 -3.75 -2.28 -0.55
N GLY A 243 -4.75 -1.51 -1.00
CA GLY A 243 -4.66 -0.57 -2.11
C GLY A 243 -4.87 0.87 -1.66
N THR A 244 -5.55 1.66 -2.47
CA THR A 244 -5.92 3.06 -2.16
C THR A 244 -7.28 3.41 -2.77
N GLY A 245 -7.82 4.59 -2.49
CA GLY A 245 -9.21 4.94 -2.84
C GLY A 245 -10.20 3.85 -2.40
N GLY A 246 -11.09 3.44 -3.31
CA GLY A 246 -12.01 2.32 -3.10
C GLY A 246 -11.42 0.93 -3.35
N SER A 247 -10.16 0.86 -3.79
CA SER A 247 -9.51 -0.35 -4.28
C SER A 247 -8.72 -1.08 -3.19
N GLY A 248 -8.82 -2.40 -3.21
CA GLY A 248 -8.12 -3.29 -2.28
C GLY A 248 -8.73 -3.35 -0.89
N LEU A 249 -9.99 -2.94 -0.72
CA LEU A 249 -10.71 -3.02 0.55
C LEU A 249 -11.26 -4.43 0.75
N ILE A 250 -10.84 -5.12 1.81
CA ILE A 250 -11.19 -6.50 2.14
C ILE A 250 -12.04 -6.50 3.41
N PHE A 251 -13.19 -7.17 3.41
CA PHE A 251 -14.06 -7.27 4.58
C PHE A 251 -14.87 -8.57 4.56
N PRO A 252 -15.34 -9.04 5.73
CA PRO A 252 -16.10 -10.28 5.77
C PRO A 252 -17.50 -10.04 5.23
N ASN A 253 -18.07 -11.06 4.58
CA ASN A 253 -19.39 -10.95 3.95
C ASN A 253 -20.53 -10.62 4.92
N THR A 254 -20.33 -10.84 6.23
CA THR A 254 -21.26 -10.42 7.28
C THR A 254 -21.44 -8.89 7.35
N GLN A 255 -20.49 -8.10 6.83
CA GLN A 255 -20.56 -6.64 6.77
C GLN A 255 -21.36 -6.10 5.58
N LEU A 256 -21.66 -6.93 4.56
CA LEU A 256 -22.36 -6.49 3.34
C LEU A 256 -23.66 -5.73 3.62
N PRO A 257 -24.57 -6.21 4.50
CA PRO A 257 -25.82 -5.49 4.73
C PRO A 257 -25.60 -4.10 5.36
N ALA A 258 -24.62 -3.99 6.26
CA ALA A 258 -24.31 -2.73 6.95
C ALA A 258 -23.67 -1.72 5.98
N LEU A 259 -22.70 -2.16 5.18
CA LEU A 259 -22.05 -1.33 4.16
C LEU A 259 -23.05 -0.88 3.10
N GLN A 260 -23.86 -1.79 2.57
CA GLN A 260 -24.90 -1.47 1.59
C GLN A 260 -25.90 -0.45 2.14
N HIS A 261 -26.41 -0.66 3.37
CA HIS A 261 -27.36 0.25 3.98
C HIS A 261 -26.77 1.64 4.25
N THR A 262 -25.50 1.69 4.68
CA THR A 262 -24.78 2.94 4.93
C THR A 262 -24.61 3.73 3.63
N LEU A 263 -24.14 3.08 2.56
CA LEU A 263 -24.01 3.71 1.25
C LEU A 263 -25.35 4.23 0.70
N LEU A 264 -26.43 3.44 0.81
CA LEU A 264 -27.78 3.88 0.42
C LEU A 264 -28.27 5.08 1.24
N SER A 265 -27.85 5.19 2.50
CA SER A 265 -28.20 6.33 3.35
C SER A 265 -27.45 7.59 2.92
N TYR A 266 -26.17 7.47 2.55
CA TYR A 266 -25.38 8.57 2.00
C TYR A 266 -25.84 9.01 0.60
N ALA A 267 -26.40 8.09 -0.18
CA ALA A 267 -26.91 8.40 -1.51
C ALA A 267 -28.20 9.26 -1.50
N LYS A 268 -28.98 9.22 -0.41
CA LYS A 268 -30.25 9.98 -0.26
C LYS A 268 -29.98 11.41 0.23
N SER A 269 -30.46 12.42 -0.51
CA SER A 269 -30.28 13.86 -0.17
C SER A 269 -30.80 14.24 1.22
N ASP A 270 -31.92 13.65 1.62
CA ASP A 270 -32.77 14.25 2.65
C ASP A 270 -32.41 13.82 4.08
N LEU A 271 -31.57 12.79 4.23
CA LEU A 271 -31.39 12.13 5.52
C LEU A 271 -30.27 12.73 6.37
N VAL A 272 -29.33 13.51 5.80
CA VAL A 272 -28.28 14.12 6.62
C VAL A 272 -27.83 15.53 6.18
N PRO A 273 -28.62 16.57 6.46
CA PRO A 273 -28.26 17.97 6.16
C PRO A 273 -26.97 18.47 6.83
N SER A 274 -26.46 17.76 7.85
CA SER A 274 -25.29 18.17 8.65
C SER A 274 -24.02 17.34 8.42
N ARG A 275 -24.06 16.28 7.60
CA ARG A 275 -22.86 15.49 7.32
C ARG A 275 -22.08 16.11 6.18
N LYS A 276 -20.78 16.36 6.43
CA LYS A 276 -19.83 16.64 5.36
C LYS A 276 -19.91 15.50 4.34
N HIS A 277 -20.14 15.84 3.08
CA HIS A 277 -20.14 14.89 1.99
C HIS A 277 -18.78 14.17 1.95
N LYS A 278 -18.81 12.84 2.01
CA LYS A 278 -17.63 11.97 1.96
C LYS A 278 -17.73 11.10 0.70
N PRO A 279 -16.61 10.83 0.00
CA PRO A 279 -16.58 9.82 -1.05
C PRO A 279 -17.01 8.43 -0.54
N ALA A 280 -17.60 7.61 -1.42
CA ALA A 280 -18.16 6.30 -1.05
C ALA A 280 -17.13 5.34 -0.43
N ASP A 281 -15.88 5.37 -0.91
CA ASP A 281 -14.77 4.59 -0.36
C ASP A 281 -14.43 5.03 1.07
N VAL A 282 -14.37 6.33 1.34
CA VAL A 282 -14.14 6.87 2.69
C VAL A 282 -15.26 6.47 3.63
N VAL A 283 -16.51 6.48 3.17
CA VAL A 283 -17.66 6.00 3.95
C VAL A 283 -17.50 4.52 4.31
N MET A 284 -17.06 3.68 3.39
CA MET A 284 -16.79 2.26 3.67
C MET A 284 -15.61 2.05 4.63
N GLN A 285 -14.53 2.81 4.46
CA GLN A 285 -13.36 2.74 5.36
C GLN A 285 -13.75 3.15 6.78
N ASP A 286 -14.44 4.28 6.94
CA ASP A 286 -14.94 4.75 8.23
C ASP A 286 -15.93 3.76 8.85
N CYS A 287 -16.76 3.10 8.03
CA CYS A 287 -17.65 2.02 8.46
C CYS A 287 -16.87 0.84 9.05
N LEU A 288 -15.84 0.34 8.36
CA LEU A 288 -15.02 -0.79 8.83
C LEU A 288 -14.19 -0.42 10.08
N LEU A 289 -13.80 0.83 10.21
CA LEU A 289 -13.15 1.39 11.41
C LEU A 289 -14.13 1.64 12.57
N GLY A 290 -15.43 1.42 12.37
CA GLY A 290 -16.46 1.69 13.39
C GLY A 290 -16.72 3.18 13.65
N ARG A 291 -16.29 4.07 12.75
CA ARG A 291 -16.54 5.52 12.81
C ARG A 291 -17.93 5.89 12.29
N GLU A 292 -18.56 5.02 11.48
CA GLU A 292 -19.96 5.19 11.05
C GLU A 292 -20.91 4.41 11.96
N ASN A 293 -21.80 5.14 12.66
CA ASN A 293 -22.75 4.55 13.60
C ASN A 293 -23.66 3.49 12.99
N LEU A 294 -24.02 3.64 11.70
CA LEU A 294 -24.86 2.68 10.99
C LEU A 294 -24.19 1.31 10.83
N CYS A 295 -22.85 1.26 10.94
CA CYS A 295 -22.07 0.03 10.82
C CYS A 295 -21.83 -0.67 12.16
N LEU A 296 -22.05 0.03 13.28
CA LEU A 296 -21.89 -0.56 14.61
C LEU A 296 -23.05 -1.48 15.00
N LEU A 297 -24.20 -1.35 14.34
CA LEU A 297 -25.48 -1.94 14.77
C LEU A 297 -25.61 -3.46 14.60
N ARG A 298 -24.56 -4.19 14.15
CA ARG A 298 -24.74 -5.62 13.79
C ARG A 298 -23.58 -6.58 14.07
N SER A 299 -22.50 -6.14 14.71
CA SER A 299 -21.33 -7.02 14.99
C SER A 299 -21.51 -8.02 16.13
N SER A 300 -22.64 -8.02 16.83
CA SER A 300 -22.87 -8.84 18.03
C SER A 300 -23.54 -10.20 17.77
N ALA A 301 -23.94 -10.51 16.54
CA ALA A 301 -24.56 -11.79 16.21
C ALA A 301 -23.53 -12.74 15.55
N ASP A 302 -23.14 -13.76 16.31
CA ASP A 302 -22.45 -14.97 15.85
C ASP A 302 -21.13 -14.74 15.11
N THR A 303 -20.06 -14.43 15.85
CA THR A 303 -18.71 -14.78 15.40
C THR A 303 -18.63 -16.30 15.45
N PRO A 304 -18.55 -17.02 14.32
CA PRO A 304 -18.27 -18.45 14.37
C PRO A 304 -16.91 -18.63 15.05
N ASP A 305 -16.85 -19.52 16.04
CA ASP A 305 -15.62 -19.94 16.71
C ASP A 305 -14.67 -20.53 15.65
N ALA A 306 -13.83 -19.69 15.06
CA ALA A 306 -12.79 -20.11 14.13
C ALA A 306 -11.67 -20.79 14.94
N THR A 307 -11.87 -22.07 15.24
CA THR A 307 -10.95 -22.91 16.04
C THR A 307 -10.05 -23.81 15.19
N THR A 308 -10.08 -23.71 13.87
CA THR A 308 -9.12 -24.42 13.01
C THR A 308 -7.85 -23.60 12.83
N SER A 309 -6.95 -23.69 13.83
CA SER A 309 -5.56 -23.25 13.68
C SER A 309 -4.91 -24.05 12.55
N PRO A 310 -4.48 -23.43 11.43
CA PRO A 310 -3.79 -24.15 10.38
C PRO A 310 -2.47 -24.69 10.92
N ASN A 311 -2.12 -25.93 10.55
CA ASN A 311 -0.98 -26.65 11.13
C ASN A 311 0.41 -26.03 10.83
N THR A 312 0.53 -24.97 10.02
CA THR A 312 1.77 -24.19 9.91
C THR A 312 1.49 -22.78 9.38
N ILE A 313 1.67 -21.75 10.21
CA ILE A 313 1.62 -20.34 9.78
C ILE A 313 2.91 -20.02 9.01
N PRO A 314 2.85 -19.35 7.83
CA PRO A 314 4.05 -18.95 7.11
C PRO A 314 5.00 -18.08 7.95
N PRO A 315 6.33 -18.23 7.86
CA PRO A 315 7.28 -17.46 8.67
C PRO A 315 7.14 -15.94 8.53
N ALA A 316 6.81 -15.44 7.33
CA ALA A 316 6.56 -14.02 7.08
C ALA A 316 5.36 -13.50 7.90
N VAL A 317 4.26 -14.27 7.90
CA VAL A 317 3.07 -13.97 8.71
C VAL A 317 3.38 -14.01 10.20
N GLN A 318 4.20 -14.97 10.65
CA GLN A 318 4.61 -15.04 12.05
C GLN A 318 5.45 -13.82 12.48
N ALA A 319 6.24 -13.24 11.57
CA ALA A 319 6.94 -11.99 11.83
C ALA A 319 5.94 -10.82 11.97
N ASP A 320 4.94 -10.74 11.09
CA ASP A 320 3.90 -9.70 11.14
C ASP A 320 3.05 -9.78 12.40
N LEU A 321 2.63 -10.98 12.78
CA LEU A 321 1.84 -11.19 13.99
C LEU A 321 2.60 -10.70 15.23
N ARG A 322 3.93 -10.87 15.28
CA ARG A 322 4.75 -10.34 16.38
C ARG A 322 4.79 -8.82 16.41
N THR A 323 4.80 -8.16 15.25
CA THR A 323 4.76 -6.68 15.18
C THR A 323 3.37 -6.11 15.44
N LEU A 324 2.32 -6.84 15.07
CA LEU A 324 0.93 -6.44 15.31
C LEU A 324 0.49 -6.65 16.78
N GLN A 325 1.17 -7.55 17.50
CA GLN A 325 0.88 -7.94 18.89
C GLN A 325 1.24 -6.90 19.96
N THR A 326 1.44 -5.62 19.61
CA THR A 326 1.34 -4.55 20.61
C THR A 326 -0.07 -3.95 20.57
N PRO A 327 -1.10 -4.63 21.11
CA PRO A 327 -2.39 -3.99 21.25
C PRO A 327 -2.16 -2.78 22.14
N ASN A 328 -2.45 -1.61 21.58
CA ASN A 328 -2.75 -0.48 22.44
C ASN A 328 -3.85 -0.98 23.39
N LYS A 329 -3.61 -1.01 24.70
CA LYS A 329 -4.52 -1.64 25.68
C LYS A 329 -5.94 -1.03 25.67
N ASN A 330 -6.12 0.07 24.95
CA ASN A 330 -7.39 0.76 24.73
C ASN A 330 -8.10 0.34 23.42
N ALA A 331 -7.53 -0.57 22.63
CA ALA A 331 -8.07 -0.98 21.34
C ALA A 331 -9.17 -2.05 21.50
N GLU A 332 -10.24 -1.70 22.21
CA GLU A 332 -11.53 -2.39 22.14
C GLU A 332 -12.26 -2.14 20.80
N ARG A 333 -11.61 -1.47 19.85
CA ARG A 333 -12.21 -1.00 18.59
C ARG A 333 -11.92 -1.95 17.43
N ASN A 334 -12.84 -1.93 16.46
CA ASN A 334 -12.70 -2.53 15.15
C ASN A 334 -11.35 -2.14 14.53
N GLN A 335 -10.50 -3.11 14.21
CA GLN A 335 -9.21 -2.85 13.57
C GLN A 335 -9.23 -3.25 12.10
N ILE A 336 -8.55 -2.47 11.26
CA ILE A 336 -8.26 -2.84 9.87
C ILE A 336 -6.75 -3.04 9.68
N LEU A 337 -6.38 -3.97 8.82
CA LEU A 337 -4.99 -4.18 8.42
C LEU A 337 -4.66 -3.36 7.18
N ILE A 338 -3.47 -2.78 7.14
CA ILE A 338 -2.91 -2.15 5.95
C ILE A 338 -1.47 -2.64 5.76
N PRO A 339 -0.95 -2.68 4.53
CA PRO A 339 0.49 -2.74 4.32
C PRO A 339 1.11 -1.36 4.57
N SER A 340 2.38 -1.32 4.97
CA SER A 340 3.14 -0.05 5.07
C SER A 340 3.28 0.64 3.71
N ARG A 341 3.13 -0.13 2.61
CA ARG A 341 3.25 0.32 1.24
C ARG A 341 2.08 -0.19 0.39
N LEU A 342 1.59 0.62 -0.54
CA LEU A 342 0.55 0.21 -1.49
C LEU A 342 0.99 -1.05 -2.25
N SER A 343 0.09 -2.03 -2.30
CA SER A 343 0.29 -3.32 -2.97
C SER A 343 -0.45 -3.46 -4.30
N THR A 344 -1.09 -2.36 -4.73
CA THR A 344 -1.74 -2.20 -6.03
C THR A 344 -1.18 -0.98 -6.74
N ASP A 345 -1.15 -1.01 -8.08
CA ASP A 345 -0.64 0.06 -8.92
C ASP A 345 -1.78 0.78 -9.64
N HIS A 346 -1.95 2.09 -9.43
CA HIS A 346 -2.96 2.83 -10.19
C HIS A 346 -2.48 3.11 -11.63
N ILE A 347 -3.04 2.40 -12.60
CA ILE A 347 -2.66 2.52 -14.02
C ILE A 347 -3.66 3.32 -14.87
N GLY A 348 -4.86 3.57 -14.36
CA GLY A 348 -5.95 4.25 -15.09
C GLY A 348 -6.06 5.76 -14.86
N GLY A 349 -5.15 6.37 -14.09
CA GLY A 349 -5.20 7.80 -13.74
C GLY A 349 -5.19 8.78 -14.93
N LEU A 350 -4.83 8.33 -16.14
CA LEU A 350 -4.91 9.10 -17.38
C LEU A 350 -6.30 9.12 -18.02
N LEU A 351 -7.13 8.10 -17.74
CA LEU A 351 -8.43 7.84 -18.35
C LEU A 351 -9.54 7.97 -17.32
N SER A 352 -9.51 9.06 -16.55
CA SER A 352 -10.54 9.31 -15.56
C SER A 352 -11.90 9.43 -16.23
N THR A 353 -12.91 8.83 -15.61
CA THR A 353 -14.32 9.01 -15.96
C THR A 353 -14.86 10.38 -15.57
N THR A 354 -14.12 11.15 -14.76
CA THR A 354 -14.49 12.52 -14.37
C THR A 354 -13.94 13.52 -15.39
N ALA A 355 -14.84 14.22 -16.09
CA ALA A 355 -14.47 15.29 -17.01
C ALA A 355 -13.59 16.34 -16.29
N ASN A 356 -12.53 16.79 -16.97
CA ASN A 356 -11.59 17.82 -16.49
C ASN A 356 -10.74 17.45 -15.25
N LYS A 357 -10.75 16.18 -14.80
CA LYS A 357 -9.83 15.75 -13.74
C LYS A 357 -8.40 15.78 -14.26
N ALA A 358 -7.51 16.45 -13.51
CA ALA A 358 -6.09 16.49 -13.86
C ALA A 358 -5.52 15.06 -13.98
N GLN A 359 -4.88 14.79 -15.11
CA GLN A 359 -4.17 13.55 -15.35
C GLN A 359 -3.01 13.43 -14.36
N ASN A 360 -3.02 12.38 -13.54
CA ASN A 360 -1.95 12.11 -12.57
C ASN A 360 -1.48 10.66 -12.78
N THR A 361 -0.35 10.48 -13.45
CA THR A 361 0.25 9.16 -13.75
C THR A 361 1.09 8.61 -12.62
N ASP A 362 1.52 9.46 -11.70
CA ASP A 362 2.53 9.19 -10.68
C ASP A 362 1.93 8.93 -9.30
N LYS A 363 0.66 9.30 -9.10
CA LYS A 363 -0.03 9.09 -7.83
C LYS A 363 -0.46 7.65 -7.66
N TRP A 364 -0.38 7.17 -6.42
CA TRP A 364 -0.92 5.87 -6.02
C TRP A 364 -0.27 4.69 -6.72
N ARG A 365 1.02 4.83 -7.03
CA ARG A 365 1.81 3.75 -7.62
C ARG A 365 2.28 2.77 -6.54
N CYS A 366 2.76 1.62 -6.99
CA CYS A 366 3.48 0.68 -6.14
C CYS A 366 4.55 1.36 -5.27
N GLY A 367 4.60 0.99 -3.99
CA GLY A 367 5.62 1.47 -3.05
C GLY A 367 5.31 2.84 -2.43
N TRP A 368 4.17 3.46 -2.74
CA TRP A 368 3.69 4.62 -1.98
C TRP A 368 3.36 4.22 -0.55
N ARG A 369 3.54 5.14 0.40
CA ARG A 369 3.12 4.92 1.80
C ARG A 369 1.59 4.81 1.85
N HIS A 370 1.07 3.87 2.62
CA HIS A 370 -0.37 3.76 2.80
C HIS A 370 -0.92 4.95 3.61
N VAL A 371 -2.07 5.49 3.20
CA VAL A 371 -2.58 6.78 3.70
C VAL A 371 -3.03 6.74 5.15
N LEU A 372 -3.45 5.57 5.64
CA LEU A 372 -3.88 5.35 7.02
C LEU A 372 -2.74 4.93 7.95
N GLU A 373 -1.48 4.98 7.51
CA GLU A 373 -0.37 4.60 8.39
C GLU A 373 -0.24 5.61 9.54
N GLY A 374 -0.51 5.14 10.76
CA GLY A 374 -0.54 5.97 11.98
C GLY A 374 -1.94 6.31 12.49
N ASP A 375 -2.99 5.96 11.75
CA ASP A 375 -4.38 6.15 12.20
C ASP A 375 -4.73 5.22 13.38
N GLU A 376 -5.61 5.70 14.26
CA GLU A 376 -6.17 4.87 15.33
C GLU A 376 -7.04 3.73 14.73
N GLY A 377 -6.86 2.51 15.25
CA GLY A 377 -7.57 1.32 14.78
C GLY A 377 -6.96 0.67 13.54
N VAL A 378 -5.72 1.02 13.19
CA VAL A 378 -5.03 0.49 12.01
C VAL A 378 -3.80 -0.33 12.40
N GLY A 379 -3.76 -1.59 11.98
CA GLY A 379 -2.60 -2.47 12.09
C GLY A 379 -1.77 -2.44 10.81
N VAL A 380 -0.45 -2.44 10.92
CA VAL A 380 0.46 -2.30 9.76
C VAL A 380 1.26 -3.59 9.54
N ILE A 381 1.16 -4.15 8.33
CA ILE A 381 2.02 -5.21 7.80
C ILE A 381 3.23 -4.55 7.14
N VAL A 382 4.44 -4.91 7.56
CA VAL A 382 5.65 -4.30 6.99
C VAL A 382 5.99 -4.98 5.67
N VAL A 383 6.03 -4.18 4.60
CA VAL A 383 6.37 -4.58 3.22
C VAL A 383 7.76 -4.11 2.84
#